data_AF-A0A923UID8-F1
#
_entry.id   AF-A0A923UID8-F1
#
_cell.length_a   1.000
_cell.length_b   1.000
_cell.length_c   1.000
_cell.angle_alpha   90.00
_cell.angle_beta   90.00
_cell.angle_gamma   90.00
#
_symmetry.space_group_name_H-M   'P 1'
#
loop_
_entity.id
_entity.type
_entity.pdbx_description
1 polymer ?
#
loop_
_entity_poly.entity_id
_entity_poly.type
_entity_poly.pdbx_seq_one_letter_code
_entity_poly.pdbx_strand_id
1 'polypeptide(L)'
;MKITILSTFDNFGGAAIAASRLNKALNNNGLLSNMLVQDKKVNLPNVESIAQNWFQKKLALLRFALDRYQFAFYEKNKDVRFIFSQAKIGIDISNHPLIQKSDIIHLHWINFGFLSLNSL
;
A
#
# COMPACT_ATOMS: atom_id res chain seq x y z
N MET A 1 -12.97 18.01 -2.54
CA MET A 1 -11.72 17.33 -2.90
C MET A 1 -11.71 15.94 -2.28
N LYS A 2 -11.42 14.90 -3.07
CA LYS A 2 -11.38 13.49 -2.69
C LYS A 2 -9.93 13.00 -2.68
N ILE A 3 -9.50 12.46 -1.56
CA ILE A 3 -8.12 12.01 -1.36
C ILE A 3 -8.13 10.50 -1.12
N THR A 4 -7.24 9.79 -1.79
CA THR A 4 -6.99 8.37 -1.54
C THR A 4 -5.55 8.18 -1.06
N ILE A 5 -5.38 7.78 0.19
CA ILE A 5 -4.08 7.45 0.78
C ILE A 5 -3.77 5.98 0.54
N LEU A 6 -2.62 5.67 -0.04
CA LEU A 6 -2.19 4.29 -0.29
C LEU A 6 -1.12 3.87 0.70
N SER A 7 -1.29 2.71 1.32
CA SER A 7 -0.29 2.13 2.23
C SER A 7 -0.39 0.62 2.23
N THR A 8 0.71 -0.10 2.38
CA THR A 8 0.65 -1.56 2.46
C THR A 8 -0.14 -2.03 3.70
N PHE A 9 -0.05 -1.32 4.82
CA PHE A 9 -0.75 -1.66 6.08
C PHE A 9 -1.62 -0.50 6.57
N ASP A 10 -2.63 -0.81 7.36
CA ASP A 10 -3.51 0.16 8.02
C ASP A 10 -3.00 0.62 9.39
N ASN A 11 -2.36 -0.28 10.16
CA ASN A 11 -1.96 0.00 11.55
C ASN A 11 -0.69 -0.75 12.00
N PHE A 12 0.20 -1.11 11.06
CA PHE A 12 1.44 -1.82 11.37
C PHE A 12 2.68 -1.05 10.90
N GLY A 13 3.55 -0.67 11.84
CA GLY A 13 4.74 0.13 11.59
C GLY A 13 4.46 1.64 11.56
N GLY A 14 5.53 2.45 11.66
CA GLY A 14 5.42 3.91 11.78
C GLY A 14 4.73 4.58 10.60
N ALA A 15 5.02 4.12 9.38
CA ALA A 15 4.41 4.65 8.16
C ALA A 15 2.89 4.43 8.12
N ALA A 16 2.43 3.19 8.32
CA ALA A 16 1.00 2.90 8.34
C ALA A 16 0.24 3.69 9.42
N ILE A 17 0.83 3.80 10.62
CA ILE A 17 0.27 4.60 11.72
C ILE A 17 0.18 6.08 11.33
N ALA A 18 1.21 6.64 10.70
CA ALA A 18 1.21 8.03 10.23
C ALA A 18 0.16 8.24 9.12
N ALA A 19 0.06 7.34 8.15
CA ALA A 19 -0.95 7.37 7.09
C ALA A 19 -2.37 7.34 7.65
N SER A 20 -2.65 6.46 8.61
CA SER A 20 -3.95 6.33 9.27
C SER A 20 -4.31 7.59 10.08
N ARG A 21 -3.35 8.14 10.83
CA ARG A 21 -3.52 9.42 11.54
C ARG A 21 -3.80 10.58 10.58
N LEU A 22 -3.09 10.64 9.45
CA LEU A 22 -3.32 11.64 8.42
C LEU A 22 -4.72 11.50 7.81
N ASN A 23 -5.13 10.27 7.46
CA ASN A 23 -6.48 10.00 6.96
C ASN A 23 -7.55 10.52 7.92
N LYS A 24 -7.40 10.21 9.22
CA LYS A 24 -8.31 10.69 10.26
C LYS A 24 -8.30 12.22 10.37
N ALA A 25 -7.12 12.84 10.36
CA ALA A 25 -6.99 14.30 10.46
C ALA A 25 -7.64 15.03 9.27
N LEU A 26 -7.48 14.52 8.05
CA LEU A 26 -8.10 15.09 6.85
C LEU A 26 -9.63 15.03 6.93
N ASN A 27 -10.19 13.88 7.31
CA ASN A 27 -11.64 13.74 7.49
C ASN A 27 -12.17 14.65 8.60
N ASN A 28 -11.45 14.77 9.73
CA ASN A 28 -11.81 15.68 10.82
C ASN A 28 -11.80 17.16 10.40
N ASN A 29 -11.09 17.52 9.32
CA ASN A 29 -11.07 18.87 8.75
C ASN A 29 -12.05 19.03 7.56
N GLY A 30 -13.02 18.11 7.41
CA GLY A 30 -14.08 18.21 6.40
C GLY A 30 -13.69 17.80 4.98
N LEU A 31 -12.51 17.19 4.79
CA LEU A 31 -12.12 16.63 3.50
C LEU A 31 -12.61 15.18 3.35
N LEU A 32 -12.83 14.73 2.11
CA LEU A 32 -13.21 13.35 1.84
C LEU A 32 -11.94 12.51 1.63
N SER A 33 -11.40 11.93 2.70
CA SER A 33 -10.19 11.11 2.65
C SER A 33 -10.51 9.64 2.90
N ASN A 34 -10.08 8.77 2.00
CA ASN A 34 -10.11 7.32 2.22
C ASN A 34 -8.70 6.76 2.15
N MET A 35 -8.48 5.65 2.84
CA MET A 35 -7.22 4.92 2.80
C MET A 35 -7.46 3.57 2.15
N LEU A 36 -6.67 3.23 1.14
CA LEU A 36 -6.73 1.93 0.47
C LEU A 36 -5.44 1.18 0.77
N VAL A 37 -5.58 0.01 1.40
CA VAL A 37 -4.44 -0.78 1.88
C VAL A 37 -4.36 -2.17 1.26
N GLN A 38 -3.17 -2.75 1.26
CA GLN A 38 -3.01 -4.16 0.87
C GLN A 38 -3.49 -5.10 1.98
N ASP A 39 -3.06 -4.87 3.21
CA ASP A 39 -3.38 -5.70 4.37
C ASP A 39 -4.00 -4.85 5.48
N LYS A 40 -5.28 -5.11 5.74
CA LYS A 40 -6.08 -4.47 6.79
C LYS A 40 -6.21 -5.40 7.98
N LYS A 41 -5.76 -4.95 9.16
CA LYS A 41 -5.82 -5.69 10.42
C LYS A 41 -6.83 -5.13 11.41
N VAL A 42 -7.14 -3.84 11.33
CA VAL A 42 -8.02 -3.14 12.28
C VAL A 42 -9.22 -2.59 11.53
N ASN A 43 -10.40 -2.67 12.15
CA ASN A 43 -11.59 -2.06 11.59
C ASN A 43 -11.61 -0.54 11.85
N LEU A 44 -10.87 0.21 11.03
CA LEU A 44 -10.87 1.68 11.04
C LEU A 44 -11.88 2.25 10.02
N PRO A 45 -12.53 3.38 10.32
CA PRO A 45 -13.41 4.07 9.38
C PRO A 45 -12.61 4.62 8.20
N ASN A 46 -13.22 4.70 7.02
CA ASN A 46 -12.60 5.22 5.80
C ASN A 46 -11.29 4.51 5.41
N VAL A 47 -11.18 3.23 5.75
CA VAL A 47 -10.08 2.36 5.33
C VAL A 47 -10.63 1.13 4.61
N GLU A 48 -10.20 0.90 3.39
CA GLU A 48 -10.58 -0.25 2.55
C GLU A 48 -9.35 -1.13 2.25
N SER A 49 -9.57 -2.42 2.04
CA SER A 49 -8.51 -3.39 1.70
C SER A 49 -8.68 -3.89 0.27
N ILE A 50 -7.57 -3.96 -0.47
CA ILE A 50 -7.48 -4.65 -1.76
C ILE A 50 -7.62 -6.16 -1.57
N ALA A 51 -6.96 -6.73 -0.54
CA ALA A 51 -7.07 -8.15 -0.24
C ALA A 51 -8.16 -8.36 0.83
N GLN A 52 -9.33 -8.80 0.38
CA GLN A 52 -10.50 -9.00 1.24
C GLN A 52 -10.66 -10.47 1.66
N ASN A 53 -10.35 -11.40 0.74
CA ASN A 53 -10.48 -12.83 1.00
C ASN A 53 -9.12 -13.53 1.20
N TRP A 54 -9.17 -14.76 1.69
CA TRP A 54 -7.99 -15.56 2.01
C TRP A 54 -7.08 -15.80 0.79
N PHE A 55 -7.65 -16.02 -0.39
CA PHE A 55 -6.89 -16.22 -1.62
C PHE A 55 -6.11 -14.96 -2.01
N GLN A 56 -6.75 -13.79 -1.98
CA GLN A 56 -6.10 -12.51 -2.25
C GLN A 56 -4.99 -12.20 -1.23
N LYS A 57 -5.20 -12.53 0.05
CA LYS A 57 -4.17 -12.39 1.09
C LYS A 57 -2.96 -13.30 0.82
N LYS A 58 -3.19 -14.54 0.38
CA LYS A 58 -2.11 -15.44 -0.05
C LYS A 58 -1.38 -14.91 -1.28
N LEU A 59 -2.10 -14.36 -2.25
CA LEU A 59 -1.50 -13.75 -3.43
C LEU A 59 -0.63 -12.54 -3.05
N ALA A 60 -1.08 -11.71 -2.08
CA ALA A 60 -0.29 -10.61 -1.54
C ALA A 60 1.00 -11.11 -0.85
N LEU A 61 0.93 -12.20 -0.07
CA LEU A 61 2.10 -12.83 0.52
C LEU A 61 3.06 -13.38 -0.54
N LEU A 62 2.54 -13.98 -1.61
CA LEU A 62 3.35 -14.46 -2.74
C LEU A 62 4.06 -13.29 -3.43
N ARG A 63 3.34 -12.19 -3.73
CA ARG A 63 3.94 -10.97 -4.30
C ARG A 63 5.04 -10.41 -3.41
N PHE A 64 4.81 -10.34 -2.09
CA PHE A 64 5.84 -9.96 -1.14
C PHE A 64 7.06 -10.89 -1.18
N ALA A 65 6.87 -12.20 -1.19
CA ALA A 65 7.96 -13.16 -1.24
C ALA A 65 8.78 -13.03 -2.54
N LEU A 66 8.12 -12.86 -3.69
CA LEU A 66 8.76 -12.62 -4.98
C LEU A 66 9.50 -11.28 -5.00
N ASP A 67 8.91 -10.23 -4.43
CA ASP A 67 9.51 -8.90 -4.30
C ASP A 67 10.79 -8.93 -3.46
N ARG A 68 10.87 -9.82 -2.47
CA ARG A 68 12.09 -10.07 -1.70
C ARG A 68 13.08 -10.94 -2.44
N TYR A 69 12.61 -12.01 -3.08
CA TYR A 69 13.46 -12.97 -3.78
C TYR A 69 14.27 -12.33 -4.91
N GLN A 70 13.69 -11.38 -5.64
CA GLN A 70 14.39 -10.69 -6.73
C GLN A 70 15.65 -9.92 -6.31
N PHE A 71 15.83 -9.58 -5.02
CA PHE A 71 17.06 -8.92 -4.55
C PHE A 71 18.28 -9.83 -4.65
N ALA A 72 18.11 -11.16 -4.56
CA ALA A 72 19.22 -12.10 -4.67
C ALA A 72 19.95 -12.03 -6.02
N PHE A 73 19.31 -11.50 -7.07
CA PHE A 73 19.95 -11.34 -8.38
C PHE A 73 20.78 -10.07 -8.53
N TYR A 74 20.62 -9.09 -7.63
CA TYR A 74 21.21 -7.75 -7.78
C TYR A 74 22.05 -7.31 -6.57
N GLU A 75 21.95 -8.01 -5.45
CA GLU A 75 22.72 -7.65 -4.26
C GLU A 75 24.20 -8.00 -4.43
N LYS A 76 25.07 -7.03 -4.16
CA LYS A 76 26.52 -7.29 -4.09
C LYS A 76 26.88 -8.07 -2.82
N ASN A 77 26.21 -7.75 -1.71
CA ASN A 77 26.35 -8.39 -0.41
C ASN A 77 25.08 -8.16 0.43
N LYS A 78 25.04 -8.74 1.63
CA LYS A 78 23.87 -8.65 2.53
C LYS A 78 23.64 -7.24 3.09
N ASP A 79 24.67 -6.39 3.14
CA ASP A 79 24.59 -5.06 3.77
C ASP A 79 23.78 -4.07 2.93
N VAL A 80 23.78 -4.25 1.60
CA VAL A 80 23.00 -3.42 0.67
C VAL A 80 21.60 -3.98 0.39
N ARG A 81 21.23 -5.09 1.03
CA ARG A 81 19.94 -5.75 0.80
C ARG A 81 18.81 -4.86 1.29
N PHE A 82 17.84 -4.58 0.40
CA PHE A 82 16.62 -3.82 0.71
C PHE A 82 16.80 -2.33 1.04
N ILE A 83 17.94 -1.72 0.69
CA ILE A 83 18.15 -0.27 0.86
C ILE A 83 17.17 0.57 0.01
N PHE A 84 16.66 0.01 -1.10
CA PHE A 84 15.61 0.58 -1.93
C PHE A 84 14.60 -0.50 -2.30
N SER A 85 13.41 -0.09 -2.78
CA SER A 85 12.42 -0.99 -3.37
C SER A 85 12.59 -1.05 -4.89
N GLN A 86 12.56 -2.24 -5.48
CA GLN A 86 12.65 -2.38 -6.94
C GLN A 86 11.33 -2.02 -7.63
N ALA A 87 10.20 -2.03 -6.91
CA ALA A 87 8.86 -1.72 -7.43
C ALA A 87 8.51 -2.46 -8.75
N LYS A 88 9.04 -3.68 -8.95
CA LYS A 88 8.74 -4.52 -10.12
C LYS A 88 7.49 -5.38 -9.92
N ILE A 89 7.19 -5.73 -8.67
CA ILE A 89 6.09 -6.63 -8.32
C ILE A 89 5.05 -5.85 -7.54
N GLY A 90 3.78 -5.96 -7.96
CA GLY A 90 2.67 -5.25 -7.37
C GLY A 90 1.34 -5.73 -7.93
N ILE A 91 0.26 -5.03 -7.60
CA ILE A 91 -1.07 -5.22 -8.16
C ILE A 91 -1.53 -3.90 -8.79
N ASP A 92 -2.05 -3.97 -10.01
CA ASP A 92 -2.68 -2.84 -10.66
C ASP A 92 -3.99 -2.49 -9.95
N ILE A 93 -4.08 -1.23 -9.52
CA ILE A 93 -5.25 -0.68 -8.83
C ILE A 93 -5.88 0.50 -9.60
N SER A 94 -5.42 0.78 -10.83
CA SER A 94 -5.91 1.87 -11.69
C SER A 94 -7.45 1.87 -11.84
N ASN A 95 -8.04 0.68 -11.88
CA ASN A 95 -9.48 0.49 -12.01
C ASN A 95 -10.26 0.50 -10.68
N HIS A 96 -9.59 0.68 -9.54
CA HIS A 96 -10.27 0.71 -8.25
C HIS A 96 -11.12 1.98 -8.11
N PRO A 97 -12.38 1.92 -7.61
CA PRO A 97 -13.25 3.08 -7.54
C PRO A 97 -12.67 4.26 -6.74
N LEU A 98 -11.94 3.98 -5.65
CA LEU A 98 -11.24 5.03 -4.88
C LEU A 98 -10.11 5.71 -5.66
N ILE A 99 -9.48 5.00 -6.61
CA ILE A 99 -8.42 5.56 -7.45
C ILE A 99 -9.02 6.44 -8.53
N GLN A 100 -9.96 5.91 -9.31
CA GLN A 100 -10.62 6.66 -10.40
C GLN A 100 -11.37 7.92 -9.92
N LYS A 101 -11.90 7.91 -8.70
CA LYS A 101 -12.67 9.04 -8.14
C LYS A 101 -11.82 10.03 -7.35
N SER A 102 -10.53 9.76 -7.15
CA SER A 102 -9.67 10.63 -6.34
C SER A 102 -9.16 11.82 -7.14
N ASP A 103 -9.14 12.99 -6.50
CA ASP A 103 -8.46 14.17 -7.03
C ASP A 103 -6.95 14.12 -6.67
N ILE A 104 -6.62 13.46 -5.55
CA ILE A 104 -5.25 13.28 -5.05
C ILE A 104 -5.04 11.82 -4.63
N ILE A 105 -3.98 11.21 -5.14
CA ILE A 105 -3.46 9.92 -4.68
C ILE A 105 -2.21 10.19 -3.85
N HIS A 106 -2.27 9.89 -2.55
CA HIS A 106 -1.18 10.15 -1.62
C HIS A 106 -0.47 8.84 -1.25
N LEU A 107 0.70 8.60 -1.85
CA LEU A 107 1.48 7.38 -1.63
C LEU A 107 2.18 7.42 -0.26
N HIS A 108 1.88 6.45 0.61
CA HIS A 108 2.46 6.34 1.95
C HIS A 108 2.93 4.91 2.23
N TRP A 109 4.19 4.63 1.90
CA TRP A 109 4.82 3.30 2.01
C TRP A 109 4.02 2.20 1.30
N ILE A 110 4.26 2.11 0.00
CA ILE A 110 3.54 1.26 -0.96
C ILE A 110 4.35 0.02 -1.39
N ASN A 111 5.36 -0.35 -0.59
CA ASN A 111 6.29 -1.44 -0.88
C ASN A 111 5.68 -2.81 -0.50
N PHE A 112 6.50 -3.86 -0.39
CA PHE A 112 6.07 -5.21 0.00
C PHE A 112 5.10 -5.84 -1.01
N GLY A 113 5.42 -5.70 -2.29
CA GLY A 113 4.60 -6.25 -3.37
C GLY A 113 3.19 -5.66 -3.46
N PHE A 114 2.96 -4.46 -2.92
CA PHE A 114 1.69 -3.74 -3.07
C PHE A 114 1.62 -3.04 -4.42
N LEU A 115 2.45 -2.02 -4.68
CA LEU A 115 2.49 -1.35 -5.98
C LEU A 115 3.78 -1.63 -6.74
N SER A 116 3.64 -1.76 -8.06
CA SER A 116 4.73 -1.70 -9.03
C SER A 116 4.71 -0.36 -9.78
N LEU A 117 5.77 -0.08 -10.54
CA LEU A 117 5.85 1.10 -11.40
C LEU A 117 4.75 1.20 -12.47
N ASN A 118 4.06 0.10 -12.76
CA ASN A 118 2.98 0.03 -13.75
C ASN A 118 1.59 -0.16 -13.11
N SER A 119 1.47 0.06 -11.79
CA SER A 119 0.28 -0.33 -11.00
C SER A 119 -0.76 0.79 -10.78
N LEU A 120 -0.60 1.94 -11.42
CA LEU A 120 -1.43 3.13 -11.26
C LEU A 120 -1.72 3.77 -12.61
#